data_AF-A0A838J157-F1
#
_entry.id   AF-A0A838J157-F1
#
_cell.length_a   1.000
_cell.length_b   1.000
_cell.length_c   1.000
_cell.angle_alpha   90.00
_cell.angle_beta   90.00
_cell.angle_gamma   90.00
#
_symmetry.space_group_name_H-M   'P 1'
#
loop_
_entity.id
_entity.type
_entity.pdbx_description
1 polymer ?
#
loop_
_entity_poly.entity_id
_entity_poly.type
_entity_poly.pdbx_seq_one_letter_code
_entity_poly.pdbx_strand_id
1 'polypeptide(L)'
;MSSTAPRRLTLHLTILALAFGLAAAQTHVTGSVDTVIDGRTHTFGTSATRIADDAGAGVENAAARAMLERLAGTTQHTATWLVMEPIVMGGVVMFAAEDMFISITAYGEERSQFSLEFGLVLETLELSDPDDVEILVKYFPERWGTSDFYALTEGALVIDLVERVDATTLRIRGSFSGTLSFQEQYTVAHNPADTRSIAGTFDILEVGGSSALDMVLGAAD
;
A
#
# COMPACT_ATOMS: atom_id res chain seq x y z
N MET A 1 12.34 19.63 33.29
CA MET A 1 12.25 19.85 31.83
C MET A 1 11.91 18.53 31.20
N SER A 2 10.64 18.42 30.84
CA SER A 2 10.00 17.24 30.29
C SER A 2 10.21 17.23 28.77
N SER A 3 10.51 16.06 28.20
CA SER A 3 10.35 15.79 26.77
C SER A 3 9.99 14.32 26.61
N THR A 4 8.74 13.99 26.94
CA THR A 4 8.09 12.77 26.47
C THR A 4 7.70 12.99 25.02
N ALA A 5 8.48 12.42 24.10
CA ALA A 5 8.13 12.37 22.68
C ALA A 5 6.81 11.60 22.48
N PRO A 6 5.90 12.06 21.59
CA PRO A 6 4.71 11.29 21.25
C PRO A 6 5.13 10.01 20.52
N ARG A 7 4.64 8.87 20.99
CA ARG A 7 4.76 7.58 20.30
C ARG A 7 4.01 7.69 18.97
N ARG A 8 4.76 7.85 17.86
CA ARG A 8 4.23 7.74 16.49
C ARG A 8 3.69 6.32 16.30
N LEU A 9 2.39 6.21 16.03
CA LEU A 9 1.68 4.96 15.86
C LEU A 9 1.67 4.63 14.36
N THR A 10 2.64 3.85 13.89
CA THR A 10 2.74 3.48 12.48
C THR A 10 1.67 2.45 12.13
N LEU A 11 0.52 2.92 11.64
CA LEU A 11 -0.59 2.07 11.21
C LEU A 11 -0.26 1.44 9.85
N HIS A 12 0.36 0.26 9.86
CA HIS A 12 0.69 -0.45 8.62
C HIS A 12 -0.43 -1.42 8.24
N LEU A 13 -1.09 -1.10 7.14
CA LEU A 13 -2.23 -1.82 6.59
C LEU A 13 -1.75 -2.99 5.70
N THR A 14 -1.16 -4.03 6.28
CA THR A 14 -0.75 -5.21 5.51
C THR A 14 -1.97 -6.10 5.24
N ILE A 15 -2.71 -5.85 4.15
CA ILE A 15 -3.75 -6.75 3.68
C ILE A 15 -3.08 -7.98 3.06
N LEU A 16 -2.95 -9.02 3.88
CA LEU A 16 -2.42 -10.32 3.49
C LEU A 16 -3.39 -10.97 2.48
N ALA A 17 -2.91 -11.19 1.25
CA ALA A 17 -3.60 -11.93 0.20
C ALA A 17 -3.99 -13.34 0.69
N LEU A 18 -5.26 -13.52 1.04
CA LEU A 18 -5.80 -14.81 1.44
C LEU A 18 -6.40 -15.54 0.23
N ALA A 19 -5.65 -16.58 -0.16
CA ALA A 19 -6.08 -17.86 -0.69
C ALA A 19 -6.61 -17.95 -2.14
N PHE A 20 -5.82 -18.68 -2.91
CA PHE A 20 -6.14 -19.46 -4.11
C PHE A 20 -7.58 -20.01 -4.14
N GLY A 21 -8.50 -19.25 -4.72
CA GLY A 21 -9.69 -19.75 -5.39
C GLY A 21 -9.45 -19.75 -6.89
N LEU A 22 -8.99 -20.88 -7.43
CA LEU A 22 -8.83 -21.12 -8.87
C LEU A 22 -10.20 -21.25 -9.54
N ALA A 23 -10.95 -20.14 -9.64
CA ALA A 23 -12.11 -20.02 -10.50
C ALA A 23 -12.03 -18.67 -11.22
N ALA A 24 -11.30 -18.68 -12.34
CA ALA A 24 -11.21 -17.60 -13.33
C ALA A 24 -11.18 -16.17 -12.75
N ALA A 25 -10.28 -15.91 -11.80
CA ALA A 25 -10.01 -14.55 -11.39
C ALA A 25 -9.44 -13.79 -12.60
N GLN A 26 -10.15 -12.77 -13.08
CA GLN A 26 -9.67 -11.94 -14.18
C GLN A 26 -8.70 -10.93 -13.58
N THR A 27 -7.41 -11.24 -13.72
CA THR A 27 -6.33 -10.33 -13.33
C THR A 27 -5.88 -9.52 -14.53
N HIS A 28 -5.81 -8.20 -14.36
CA HIS A 28 -5.23 -7.29 -15.35
C HIS A 28 -4.22 -6.34 -14.70
N VAL A 29 -3.28 -5.86 -15.51
CA VAL A 29 -2.24 -4.92 -15.08
C VAL A 29 -2.85 -3.53 -14.96
N THR A 30 -2.55 -2.82 -13.86
CA THR A 30 -3.12 -1.51 -13.54
C THR A 30 -2.10 -0.38 -13.49
N GLY A 31 -0.82 -0.66 -13.70
CA GLY A 31 0.22 0.35 -13.59
C GLY A 31 1.61 -0.25 -13.45
N SER A 32 2.61 0.62 -13.42
CA SER A 32 3.99 0.25 -13.19
C SER A 32 4.69 1.17 -12.19
N VAL A 33 5.71 0.59 -11.55
CA VAL A 33 6.76 1.30 -10.83
C VAL A 33 8.07 0.95 -11.51
N ASP A 34 8.72 1.94 -12.08
CA ASP A 34 9.99 1.80 -12.79
C ASP A 34 11.09 2.44 -11.96
N THR A 35 12.13 1.67 -11.62
CA THR A 35 13.19 2.11 -10.72
C THR A 35 14.57 1.82 -11.29
N VAL A 36 15.54 2.59 -10.84
CA VAL A 36 16.97 2.36 -11.02
C VAL A 36 17.56 2.20 -9.62
N ILE A 37 18.01 0.99 -9.29
CA ILE A 37 18.62 0.65 -7.99
C ILE A 37 20.07 0.27 -8.26
N ASP A 38 21.02 1.05 -7.73
CA ASP A 38 22.46 0.90 -8.00
C ASP A 38 22.80 0.76 -9.49
N GLY A 39 22.15 1.60 -10.32
CA GLY A 39 22.36 1.64 -11.76
C GLY A 39 21.69 0.49 -12.54
N ARG A 40 20.94 -0.39 -11.88
CA ARG A 40 20.15 -1.45 -12.53
C ARG A 40 18.69 -1.06 -12.62
N THR A 41 18.11 -1.20 -13.81
CA THR A 41 16.68 -0.94 -14.02
C THR A 41 15.84 -2.12 -13.55
N HIS A 42 14.77 -1.81 -12.83
CA HIS A 42 13.74 -2.75 -12.43
C HIS A 42 12.37 -2.18 -12.79
N THR A 43 11.47 -3.04 -13.26
CA THR A 43 10.08 -2.70 -13.53
C THR A 43 9.20 -3.61 -12.70
N PHE A 44 8.27 -3.02 -11.96
CA PHE A 44 7.29 -3.71 -11.13
C PHE A 44 5.89 -3.37 -11.64
N GLY A 45 5.01 -4.35 -11.73
CA GLY A 45 3.62 -4.16 -12.14
C GLY A 45 2.66 -4.19 -10.96
N THR A 46 1.68 -3.29 -10.98
CA THR A 46 0.47 -3.42 -10.14
C THR A 46 -0.62 -4.15 -10.90
N SER A 47 -1.56 -4.75 -10.18
CA SER A 47 -2.68 -5.43 -10.80
C SER A 47 -3.97 -5.26 -10.02
N ALA A 48 -5.08 -5.51 -10.71
CA ALA A 48 -6.39 -5.69 -10.12
C ALA A 48 -6.91 -7.08 -10.51
N THR A 49 -7.60 -7.71 -9.57
CA THR A 49 -8.16 -9.04 -9.75
C THR A 49 -9.64 -9.01 -9.39
N ARG A 50 -10.50 -9.28 -10.36
CA ARG A 50 -11.93 -9.47 -10.10
C ARG A 50 -12.17 -10.86 -9.51
N ILE A 51 -12.82 -10.88 -8.35
CA ILE A 51 -13.29 -12.10 -7.71
C ILE A 51 -14.59 -12.52 -8.37
N ALA A 52 -14.67 -13.79 -8.78
CA ALA A 52 -15.85 -14.33 -9.43
C ALA A 52 -17.10 -14.19 -8.54
N ASP A 53 -18.26 -13.95 -9.16
CA ASP A 53 -19.53 -13.78 -8.45
C ASP A 53 -19.96 -15.06 -7.69
N ASP A 54 -19.38 -16.21 -8.05
CA ASP A 54 -19.63 -17.53 -7.46
C ASP A 54 -18.40 -18.08 -6.69
N ALA A 55 -17.50 -17.22 -6.20
CA ALA A 55 -16.23 -17.64 -5.58
C ALA A 55 -16.36 -18.63 -4.41
N GLY A 56 -17.50 -18.68 -3.72
CA GLY A 56 -17.76 -19.66 -2.65
C GLY A 56 -18.29 -21.02 -3.13
N ALA A 57 -18.63 -21.16 -4.41
CA ALA A 57 -19.22 -22.39 -4.95
C ALA A 57 -18.23 -23.56 -4.88
N GLY A 58 -18.68 -24.69 -4.34
CA GLY A 58 -17.86 -25.90 -4.20
C GLY A 58 -16.83 -25.87 -3.07
N VAL A 59 -16.78 -24.81 -2.25
CA VAL A 59 -15.87 -24.73 -1.10
C VAL A 59 -16.48 -25.43 0.11
N GLU A 60 -15.90 -26.56 0.51
CA GLU A 60 -16.42 -27.41 1.60
C GLU A 60 -16.24 -26.77 2.98
N ASN A 61 -15.14 -26.05 3.19
CA ASN A 61 -14.89 -25.37 4.46
C ASN A 61 -15.81 -24.16 4.61
N ALA A 62 -16.70 -24.19 5.61
CA ALA A 62 -17.70 -23.15 5.82
C ALA A 62 -17.12 -21.75 6.06
N ALA A 63 -15.98 -21.64 6.76
CA ALA A 63 -15.36 -20.35 7.02
C ALA A 63 -14.71 -19.76 5.76
N ALA A 64 -13.99 -20.60 4.99
CA ALA A 64 -13.41 -20.18 3.71
C ALA A 64 -14.51 -19.80 2.70
N ARG A 65 -15.59 -20.59 2.64
CA ARG A 65 -16.74 -20.30 1.79
C ARG A 65 -17.40 -18.97 2.16
N ALA A 66 -17.71 -18.73 3.43
CA ALA A 66 -18.30 -17.48 3.87
C ALA A 66 -17.42 -16.26 3.56
N MET A 67 -16.10 -16.40 3.68
CA MET A 67 -15.16 -15.35 3.28
C MET A 67 -15.19 -15.09 1.77
N LEU A 68 -15.14 -16.14 0.95
CA LEU A 68 -15.19 -16.01 -0.51
C LEU A 68 -16.53 -15.48 -1.02
N GLU A 69 -17.65 -15.90 -0.41
CA GLU A 69 -19.00 -15.36 -0.69
C GLU A 69 -19.08 -13.86 -0.36
N ARG A 70 -18.38 -13.38 0.68
CA ARG A 70 -18.29 -11.94 0.96
C ARG A 70 -17.47 -11.20 -0.09
N LEU A 71 -16.40 -11.81 -0.60
CA LEU A 71 -15.53 -11.18 -1.59
C LEU A 71 -16.07 -11.31 -3.02
N ALA A 72 -17.07 -12.14 -3.26
CA ALA A 72 -17.63 -12.41 -4.57
C ALA A 72 -18.08 -11.12 -5.28
N GLY A 73 -17.71 -10.97 -6.54
CA GLY A 73 -18.03 -9.79 -7.36
C GLY A 73 -17.21 -8.53 -7.03
N THR A 74 -16.34 -8.57 -6.02
CA THR A 74 -15.43 -7.46 -5.70
C THR A 74 -14.18 -7.46 -6.58
N THR A 75 -13.46 -6.34 -6.58
CA THR A 75 -12.14 -6.21 -7.21
C THR A 75 -11.08 -6.00 -6.15
N GLN A 76 -10.06 -6.84 -6.15
CA GLN A 76 -8.91 -6.73 -5.26
C GLN A 76 -7.77 -6.04 -6.01
N HIS A 77 -7.33 -4.89 -5.52
CA HIS A 77 -6.24 -4.11 -6.12
C HIS A 77 -4.95 -4.30 -5.32
N THR A 78 -3.80 -4.38 -5.99
CA THR A 78 -2.50 -4.31 -5.32
C THR A 78 -2.09 -2.87 -4.99
N ALA A 79 -2.76 -1.89 -5.60
CA ALA A 79 -2.68 -0.48 -5.25
C ALA A 79 -4.03 -0.01 -4.69
N THR A 80 -4.04 0.47 -3.45
CA THR A 80 -5.26 0.84 -2.75
C THR A 80 -5.17 2.22 -2.11
N TRP A 81 -6.33 2.81 -1.84
CA TRP A 81 -6.47 3.96 -0.96
C TRP A 81 -7.47 3.69 0.16
N LEU A 82 -7.28 4.34 1.30
CA LEU A 82 -8.18 4.28 2.46
C LEU A 82 -8.29 5.67 3.08
N VAL A 83 -9.49 6.05 3.48
CA VAL A 83 -9.72 7.19 4.38
C VAL A 83 -10.03 6.65 5.75
N MET A 84 -9.27 7.05 6.76
CA MET A 84 -9.59 6.67 8.13
C MET A 84 -10.67 7.56 8.70
N GLU A 85 -11.60 6.98 9.46
CA GLU A 85 -12.56 7.75 10.23
C GLU A 85 -11.86 8.55 11.34
N PRO A 86 -12.37 9.74 11.70
CA PRO A 86 -11.79 10.50 12.78
C PRO A 86 -12.04 9.78 14.11
N ILE A 87 -10.97 9.55 14.87
CA ILE A 87 -11.11 8.96 16.21
C ILE A 87 -11.39 10.10 17.18
N VAL A 88 -12.57 10.08 17.80
CA VAL A 88 -12.96 11.04 18.85
C VAL A 88 -12.94 10.33 20.19
N MET A 89 -12.16 10.84 21.15
CA MET A 89 -12.12 10.33 22.52
C MET A 89 -12.56 11.41 23.50
N GLY A 90 -13.67 11.17 24.22
CA GLY A 90 -14.18 12.12 25.21
C GLY A 90 -14.66 13.46 24.65
N GLY A 91 -15.10 13.50 23.38
CA GLY A 91 -15.51 14.73 22.69
C GLY A 91 -14.35 15.55 22.09
N VAL A 92 -13.11 15.06 22.20
CA VAL A 92 -11.92 15.63 21.56
C VAL A 92 -11.57 14.79 20.34
N VAL A 93 -11.39 15.44 19.19
CA VAL A 93 -10.88 14.80 17.97
C VAL A 93 -9.40 14.46 18.23
N MET A 94 -9.10 13.16 18.32
CA MET A 94 -7.75 12.64 18.53
C MET A 94 -6.99 12.49 17.22
N PHE A 95 -7.73 12.15 16.15
CA PHE A 95 -7.25 12.05 14.78
C PHE A 95 -8.35 12.61 13.89
N ALA A 96 -8.05 13.61 13.08
CA ALA A 96 -8.98 14.11 12.08
C ALA A 96 -8.89 13.24 10.82
N ALA A 97 -10.00 13.06 10.11
CA ALA A 97 -10.02 12.40 8.80
C ALA A 97 -9.56 13.40 7.73
N GLU A 98 -8.29 13.79 7.80
CA GLU A 98 -7.70 14.80 6.90
C GLU A 98 -6.87 14.14 5.80
N ASP A 99 -6.42 12.90 6.01
CA ASP A 99 -5.54 12.19 5.10
C ASP A 99 -6.18 10.94 4.47
N MET A 100 -5.91 10.77 3.20
CA MET A 100 -6.08 9.54 2.44
C MET A 100 -4.76 8.78 2.42
N PHE A 101 -4.76 7.55 2.91
CA PHE A 101 -3.60 6.67 2.88
C PHE A 101 -3.56 5.92 1.56
N ILE A 102 -2.44 6.03 0.84
CA ILE A 102 -2.17 5.30 -0.38
C ILE A 102 -1.20 4.17 -0.06
N SER A 103 -1.49 2.96 -0.55
CA SER A 103 -0.59 1.82 -0.51
C SER A 103 -0.47 1.21 -1.90
N ILE A 104 0.74 1.21 -2.45
CA ILE A 104 1.05 0.62 -3.75
C ILE A 104 1.99 -0.55 -3.52
N THR A 105 1.48 -1.77 -3.75
CA THR A 105 2.31 -2.96 -3.87
C THR A 105 2.42 -3.36 -5.33
N ALA A 106 3.66 -3.43 -5.82
CA ALA A 106 3.98 -3.81 -7.19
C ALA A 106 4.93 -5.03 -7.20
N TYR A 107 4.75 -5.91 -8.16
CA TYR A 107 5.49 -7.16 -8.28
C TYR A 107 6.38 -7.15 -9.52
N GLY A 108 7.64 -7.54 -9.37
CA GLY A 108 8.63 -7.60 -10.44
C GLY A 108 8.96 -9.03 -10.83
N GLU A 109 10.05 -9.18 -11.58
CA GLU A 109 10.60 -10.50 -11.92
C GLU A 109 11.10 -11.24 -10.67
N GLU A 110 11.19 -12.56 -10.77
CA GLU A 110 11.79 -13.44 -9.76
C GLU A 110 11.19 -13.31 -8.34
N ARG A 111 9.92 -12.86 -8.25
CA ARG A 111 9.17 -12.60 -6.99
C ARG A 111 9.63 -11.36 -6.21
N SER A 112 10.48 -10.53 -6.81
CA SER A 112 10.79 -9.23 -6.25
C SER A 112 9.52 -8.40 -6.07
N GLN A 113 9.51 -7.56 -5.04
CA GLN A 113 8.37 -6.72 -4.70
C GLN A 113 8.84 -5.31 -4.36
N PHE A 114 7.99 -4.35 -4.69
CA PHE A 114 8.15 -2.96 -4.34
C PHE A 114 6.91 -2.48 -3.60
N SER A 115 7.10 -1.75 -2.51
CA SER A 115 6.03 -1.12 -1.73
C SER A 115 6.26 0.37 -1.64
N LEU A 116 5.21 1.15 -1.87
CA LEU A 116 5.19 2.59 -1.70
C LEU A 116 3.93 2.95 -0.89
N GLU A 117 4.11 3.56 0.27
CA GLU A 117 3.03 4.02 1.14
C GLU A 117 3.24 5.52 1.44
N PHE A 118 2.17 6.31 1.35
CA PHE A 118 2.19 7.75 1.63
C PHE A 118 0.78 8.28 1.91
N GLY A 119 0.70 9.47 2.50
CA GLY A 119 -0.56 10.19 2.72
C GLY A 119 -0.81 11.26 1.67
N LEU A 120 -2.08 11.48 1.33
CA LEU A 120 -2.53 12.65 0.60
C LEU A 120 -3.58 13.40 1.43
N VAL A 121 -3.48 14.73 1.48
CA VAL A 121 -4.52 15.56 2.11
C VAL A 121 -5.80 15.45 1.29
N LEU A 122 -6.92 15.10 1.92
CA LEU A 122 -8.18 14.80 1.21
C LEU A 122 -8.75 15.97 0.40
N GLU A 123 -8.59 17.19 0.91
CA GLU A 123 -9.15 18.39 0.30
C GLU A 123 -8.36 18.81 -0.96
N THR A 124 -7.03 18.66 -0.93
CA THR A 124 -6.13 19.18 -1.98
C THR A 124 -5.54 18.09 -2.86
N LEU A 125 -5.52 16.84 -2.39
CA LEU A 125 -4.79 15.70 -2.96
C LEU A 125 -3.28 15.94 -3.09
N GLU A 126 -2.75 16.87 -2.31
CA GLU A 126 -1.31 17.09 -2.17
C GLU A 126 -0.73 16.10 -1.16
N LEU A 127 0.59 15.86 -1.24
CA LEU A 127 1.28 14.98 -0.31
C LEU A 127 1.15 15.51 1.12
N SER A 128 0.72 14.64 2.05
CA SER A 128 0.62 14.98 3.48
C SER A 128 1.99 15.33 4.07
N ASP A 129 2.00 16.09 5.16
CA ASP A 129 3.24 16.38 5.87
C ASP A 129 3.89 15.06 6.33
N PRO A 130 5.18 14.83 6.04
CA PRO A 130 5.88 13.62 6.49
C PRO A 130 5.95 13.46 8.01
N ASP A 131 5.70 14.51 8.80
CA ASP A 131 5.56 14.41 10.25
C ASP A 131 4.21 13.82 10.70
N ASP A 132 3.18 13.88 9.84
CA ASP A 132 1.83 13.35 10.08
C ASP A 132 1.65 11.96 9.48
N VAL A 133 2.07 11.77 8.22
CA VAL A 133 2.05 10.48 7.52
C VAL A 133 3.43 10.14 6.98
N GLU A 134 4.03 9.07 7.51
CA GLU A 134 5.34 8.59 7.08
C GLU A 134 5.30 8.08 5.63
N ILE A 135 6.25 8.54 4.82
CA ILE A 135 6.47 8.02 3.47
C ILE A 135 7.35 6.78 3.58
N LEU A 136 6.84 5.64 3.10
CA LEU A 136 7.55 4.38 3.14
C LEU A 136 7.77 3.86 1.74
N VAL A 137 9.03 3.77 1.33
CA VAL A 137 9.42 3.12 0.09
C VAL A 137 10.25 1.89 0.46
N LYS A 138 9.77 0.71 0.12
CA LYS A 138 10.41 -0.57 0.46
C LYS A 138 10.66 -1.39 -0.81
N TYR A 139 11.87 -1.92 -0.94
CA TYR A 139 12.27 -2.82 -2.01
C TYR A 139 12.65 -4.18 -1.42
N PHE A 140 11.99 -5.22 -1.92
CA PHE A 140 12.19 -6.60 -1.55
C PHE A 140 12.81 -7.33 -2.75
N PRO A 141 14.13 -7.60 -2.75
CA PRO A 141 14.81 -8.16 -3.92
C PRO A 141 14.36 -9.58 -4.27
N GLU A 142 14.01 -10.40 -3.27
CA GLU A 142 13.63 -11.81 -3.49
C GLU A 142 12.14 -12.07 -3.28
N ARG A 143 11.59 -11.60 -2.17
CA ARG A 143 10.17 -11.74 -1.80
C ARG A 143 9.85 -10.84 -0.63
N TRP A 144 8.56 -10.59 -0.40
CA TRP A 144 8.12 -9.98 0.84
C TRP A 144 8.61 -10.76 2.07
N GLY A 145 9.05 -10.00 3.07
CA GLY A 145 9.48 -10.50 4.37
C GLY A 145 9.40 -9.39 5.41
N THR A 146 9.43 -9.77 6.69
CA THR A 146 9.54 -8.82 7.81
C THR A 146 11.00 -8.43 8.11
N SER A 147 11.94 -9.01 7.39
CA SER A 147 13.38 -8.80 7.41
C SER A 147 13.89 -8.91 5.97
N ASP A 148 15.15 -8.56 5.76
CA ASP A 148 15.87 -8.78 4.50
C ASP A 148 15.30 -7.97 3.34
N PHE A 149 15.02 -6.70 3.61
CA PHE A 149 14.53 -5.74 2.63
C PHE A 149 15.29 -4.43 2.71
N TYR A 150 15.09 -3.58 1.72
CA TYR A 150 15.68 -2.25 1.66
C TYR A 150 14.57 -1.22 1.85
N ALA A 151 14.78 -0.22 2.70
CA ALA A 151 13.82 0.86 2.93
C ALA A 151 14.46 2.21 2.66
N LEU A 152 13.72 3.15 2.08
CA LEU A 152 14.18 4.52 1.89
C LEU A 152 14.28 5.20 3.24
N THR A 153 15.49 5.64 3.58
CA THR A 153 15.75 6.32 4.86
C THR A 153 16.11 7.78 4.67
N GLU A 154 16.52 8.15 3.45
CA GLU A 154 16.78 9.53 3.05
C GLU A 154 16.31 9.68 1.61
N GLY A 155 15.52 10.70 1.30
CA GLY A 155 15.03 10.89 -0.05
C GLY A 155 13.84 11.84 -0.14
N ALA A 156 13.19 11.80 -1.29
CA ALA A 156 12.01 12.58 -1.57
C ALA A 156 11.02 11.76 -2.42
N LEU A 157 9.74 12.05 -2.21
CA LEU A 157 8.62 11.61 -3.04
C LEU A 157 7.95 12.87 -3.61
N VAL A 158 7.63 12.84 -4.89
CA VAL A 158 6.91 13.90 -5.59
C VAL A 158 5.69 13.29 -6.26
N ILE A 159 4.54 13.90 -6.06
CA ILE A 159 3.29 13.52 -6.71
C ILE A 159 3.04 14.48 -7.86
N ASP A 160 2.99 13.96 -9.08
CA ASP A 160 2.81 14.75 -10.30
C ASP A 160 1.32 14.85 -10.70
N LEU A 161 0.55 13.80 -10.39
CA LEU A 161 -0.86 13.70 -10.76
C LEU A 161 -1.60 12.84 -9.75
N VAL A 162 -2.76 13.32 -9.31
CA VAL A 162 -3.82 12.53 -8.68
C VAL A 162 -5.10 12.88 -9.42
N GLU A 163 -5.72 11.89 -10.07
CA GLU A 163 -6.94 12.08 -10.84
C GLU A 163 -7.98 11.06 -10.40
N ARG A 164 -9.22 11.51 -10.18
CA ARG A 164 -10.34 10.61 -9.93
C ARG A 164 -10.78 9.97 -11.26
N VAL A 165 -10.67 8.65 -11.36
CA VAL A 165 -11.12 7.89 -12.54
C VAL A 165 -12.62 7.61 -12.44
N ASP A 166 -13.08 7.18 -11.27
CA ASP A 166 -14.50 6.91 -10.99
C ASP A 166 -14.84 7.13 -9.51
N ALA A 167 -15.98 6.60 -9.06
CA ALA A 167 -16.45 6.77 -7.69
C ALA A 167 -15.45 6.30 -6.63
N THR A 168 -14.72 5.22 -6.92
CA THR A 168 -13.88 4.46 -5.98
C THR A 168 -12.44 4.29 -6.46
N THR A 169 -12.10 4.75 -7.67
CA THR A 169 -10.78 4.55 -8.28
C THR A 169 -10.07 5.87 -8.54
N LEU A 170 -8.79 5.92 -8.18
CA LEU A 170 -7.88 7.01 -8.51
C LEU A 170 -6.83 6.55 -9.52
N ARG A 171 -6.30 7.50 -10.28
CA ARG A 171 -5.04 7.39 -11.02
C ARG A 171 -4.00 8.24 -10.33
N ILE A 172 -2.83 7.69 -10.08
CA ILE A 172 -1.74 8.40 -9.40
C ILE A 172 -0.44 8.24 -10.20
N ARG A 173 0.24 9.37 -10.44
CA ARG A 173 1.58 9.40 -11.01
C ARG A 173 2.52 10.20 -10.10
N GLY A 174 3.75 9.75 -9.99
CA GLY A 174 4.79 10.48 -9.28
C GLY A 174 6.18 9.92 -9.50
N SER A 175 7.11 10.44 -8.73
CA SER A 175 8.51 10.03 -8.74
C SER A 175 9.11 10.06 -7.35
N PHE A 176 10.17 9.29 -7.15
CA PHE A 176 10.92 9.26 -5.90
C PHE A 176 12.40 9.06 -6.16
N SER A 177 13.22 9.50 -5.21
CA SER A 177 14.67 9.27 -5.26
C SER A 177 15.28 9.35 -3.87
N GLY A 178 16.45 8.72 -3.70
CA GLY A 178 17.23 8.82 -2.47
C GLY A 178 18.09 7.59 -2.21
N THR A 179 18.20 7.25 -0.93
CA THR A 179 19.04 6.17 -0.41
C THR A 179 18.19 5.16 0.34
N LEU A 180 18.24 3.91 -0.13
CA LEU A 180 17.71 2.76 0.59
C LEU A 180 18.76 2.23 1.57
N SER A 181 18.37 1.90 2.80
CA SER A 181 19.18 1.14 3.77
C SER A 181 18.62 -0.26 3.96
N PHE A 182 19.51 -1.23 4.10
CA PHE A 182 19.12 -2.62 4.43
C PHE A 182 18.49 -2.72 5.82
N GLN A 183 17.43 -3.51 5.92
CA GLN A 183 16.62 -3.72 7.11
C GLN A 183 16.64 -5.20 7.51
N GLU A 184 17.17 -5.48 8.71
CA GLU A 184 17.12 -6.81 9.32
C GLU A 184 15.80 -7.06 10.08
N GLN A 185 15.02 -6.00 10.29
CA GLN A 185 13.78 -6.02 11.06
C GLN A 185 12.74 -5.13 10.38
N TYR A 186 11.49 -5.29 10.77
CA TYR A 186 10.39 -4.56 10.17
C TYR A 186 10.44 -3.04 10.42
N THR A 187 10.93 -2.63 11.59
CA THR A 187 11.11 -1.22 11.94
C THR A 187 12.23 -0.64 11.09
N VAL A 188 11.90 0.38 10.30
CA VAL A 188 12.87 1.06 9.44
C VAL A 188 13.88 1.82 10.29
N ALA A 189 15.16 1.54 10.06
CA ALA A 189 16.28 2.25 10.66
C ALA A 189 17.34 2.53 9.61
N HIS A 190 17.95 3.73 9.66
CA HIS A 190 19.06 4.05 8.79
C HIS A 190 20.28 3.18 9.13
N ASN A 191 20.75 2.42 8.14
CA ASN A 191 21.97 1.62 8.21
C ASN A 191 22.94 2.13 7.14
N PRO A 192 23.93 2.98 7.50
CA PRO A 192 24.86 3.55 6.54
C PRO A 192 25.87 2.54 5.97
N ALA A 193 26.02 1.36 6.60
CA ALA A 193 26.98 0.34 6.16
C ALA A 193 26.48 -0.50 4.98
N ASP A 194 25.17 -0.53 4.74
CA ASP A 194 24.54 -1.25 3.62
C ASP A 194 23.43 -0.37 3.03
N THR A 195 23.84 0.43 2.04
CA THR A 195 22.97 1.39 1.36
C THR A 195 22.98 1.18 -0.14
N ARG A 196 21.86 1.53 -0.78
CA ARG A 196 21.69 1.52 -2.23
C ARG A 196 21.07 2.82 -2.70
N SER A 197 21.57 3.34 -3.80
CA SER A 197 20.95 4.50 -4.45
C SER A 197 19.67 4.05 -5.18
N ILE A 198 18.63 4.88 -5.12
CA ILE A 198 17.39 4.65 -5.85
C ILE A 198 16.88 5.92 -6.52
N ALA A 199 16.36 5.77 -7.74
CA ALA A 199 15.48 6.73 -8.38
C ALA A 199 14.38 5.97 -9.11
N GLY A 200 13.16 6.49 -9.13
CA GLY A 200 12.06 5.81 -9.80
C GLY A 200 10.87 6.71 -10.09
N THR A 201 10.00 6.20 -10.95
CA THR A 201 8.71 6.79 -11.31
C THR A 201 7.63 5.75 -11.20
N PHE A 202 6.40 6.19 -10.95
CA PHE A 202 5.23 5.33 -10.96
C PHE A 202 4.08 5.98 -11.70
N ASP A 203 3.33 5.20 -12.47
CA ASP A 203 2.07 5.58 -13.11
C ASP A 203 1.07 4.45 -12.87
N ILE A 204 0.21 4.65 -11.87
CA ILE A 204 -0.79 3.68 -11.47
C ILE A 204 -2.15 4.17 -11.95
N LEU A 205 -2.71 3.47 -12.92
CA LEU A 205 -3.97 3.79 -13.59
C LEU A 205 -5.19 3.46 -12.74
N GLU A 206 -5.09 2.45 -11.88
CA GLU A 206 -6.17 2.05 -10.97
C GLU A 206 -5.64 1.82 -9.55
N VAL A 207 -5.83 2.82 -8.70
CA VAL A 207 -5.69 2.74 -7.24
C VAL A 207 -7.10 2.63 -6.67
N GLY A 208 -7.49 1.45 -6.22
CA GLY A 208 -8.86 1.16 -5.80
C GLY A 208 -9.11 1.49 -4.34
N GLY A 209 -10.30 1.99 -4.01
CA GLY A 209 -10.71 2.17 -2.63
C GLY A 209 -10.71 0.82 -1.92
N SER A 210 -10.17 0.76 -0.71
CA SER A 210 -10.10 -0.47 0.07
C SER A 210 -11.48 -0.85 0.61
N SER A 211 -12.35 -1.39 -0.25
CA SER A 211 -13.63 -1.99 0.16
C SER A 211 -13.41 -3.21 1.06
N ALA A 212 -12.28 -3.89 0.90
CA ALA A 212 -11.92 -5.06 1.70
C ALA A 212 -11.72 -4.72 3.18
N LEU A 213 -11.23 -3.52 3.52
CA LEU A 213 -11.05 -3.14 4.93
C LEU A 213 -12.37 -2.79 5.60
N ASP A 214 -13.25 -2.04 4.93
CA ASP A 214 -14.61 -1.77 5.43
C ASP A 214 -15.40 -3.06 5.62
N MET A 215 -15.16 -4.06 4.77
CA MET A 215 -15.79 -5.37 4.88
C MET A 215 -15.15 -6.28 5.94
N VAL A 216 -13.88 -6.10 6.30
CA VAL A 216 -13.22 -6.89 7.37
C VAL A 216 -13.39 -6.24 8.75
N LEU A 217 -13.40 -4.92 8.81
CA LEU A 217 -13.66 -4.12 10.02
C LEU A 217 -15.16 -3.90 10.28
N GLY A 218 -16.01 -4.12 9.27
CA GLY A 218 -17.47 -4.16 9.38
C GLY A 218 -17.98 -5.41 10.11
N ALA A 219 -17.74 -5.45 11.41
CA ALA A 219 -18.53 -6.15 12.42
C ALA A 219 -18.32 -5.47 13.78
N ALA A 220 -18.84 -4.26 13.92
CA ALA A 220 -19.18 -3.69 15.21
C ALA A 220 -20.42 -2.81 15.01
N ASP A 221 -21.58 -3.46 14.94
CA ASP A 221 -22.83 -2.84 15.43
C ASP A 221 -22.70 -2.58 16.95
#